data_AF-A0A3D5GP29-F1
#
_entry.id   AF-A0A3D5GP29-F1
#
_cell.length_a   1.000
_cell.length_b   1.000
_cell.length_c   1.000
_cell.angle_alpha   90.00
_cell.angle_beta   90.00
_cell.angle_gamma   90.00
#
_symmetry.space_group_name_H-M   'P 1'
#
loop_
_entity.id
_entity.type
_entity.pdbx_description
1 polymer ?
#
loop_
_entity_poly.entity_id
_entity_poly.type
_entity_poly.pdbx_seq_one_letter_code
_entity_poly.pdbx_strand_id
1 'polypeptide(L)' 'STKKVGPLGARLDVPLTHLEWSYVGSHYDAIEVGVPDAPRPDELVLILAMAIGGRINARLAGGFTLDDRGQPGVPA' A
#
# COMPACT_ATOMS: atom_id res chain seq x y z
N SER A 1 1.21 6.37 -2.94
CA SER A 1 2.14 6.55 -1.81
C SER A 1 1.54 7.54 -0.82
N THR A 2 1.95 7.45 0.45
CA THR A 2 1.47 8.34 1.52
C THR A 2 2.66 9.04 2.16
N LYS A 3 2.47 10.29 2.59
CA LYS A 3 3.49 11.13 3.24
C LYS A 3 2.83 12.03 4.28
N LYS A 4 3.53 12.29 5.37
CA LYS A 4 3.06 13.11 6.49
C LYS A 4 4.23 13.83 7.16
N VAL A 5 4.02 15.07 7.59
CA VAL A 5 4.87 15.75 8.58
C VAL A 5 4.25 15.49 9.94
N GLY A 6 5.03 14.95 10.87
CA GLY A 6 4.55 14.57 12.20
C GLY A 6 5.63 14.67 13.26
N PRO A 7 5.25 14.62 14.55
CA PRO A 7 6.21 14.60 15.65
C PRO A 7 6.94 13.24 15.72
N LEU A 8 7.90 13.16 16.64
CA LEU A 8 8.55 11.91 17.04
C LEU A 8 7.52 10.81 17.32
N GLY A 9 7.77 9.62 16.80
CA GLY A 9 6.89 8.46 16.99
C GLY A 9 5.61 8.50 16.15
N ALA A 10 5.44 9.46 15.24
CA ALA A 10 4.28 9.49 14.36
C ALA A 10 4.14 8.17 13.57
N ARG A 11 2.91 7.63 13.57
CA ARG A 11 2.53 6.45 12.80
C ARG A 11 1.99 6.82 11.43
N LEU A 12 2.27 5.98 10.44
CA LEU A 12 1.86 6.16 9.06
C LEU A 12 1.41 4.82 8.47
N ASP A 13 0.19 4.78 7.93
CA ASP A 13 -0.27 3.67 7.11
C ASP A 13 0.32 3.75 5.71
N VAL A 14 1.05 2.71 5.32
CA VAL A 14 1.66 2.58 3.99
C VAL A 14 0.76 1.67 3.13
N PRO A 15 0.07 2.22 2.12
CA PRO A 15 -0.78 1.43 1.25
C PRO A 15 0.05 0.57 0.30
N LEU A 16 -0.41 -0.65 0.08
CA LEU A 16 0.14 -1.65 -0.83
C LEU A 16 -0.89 -1.94 -1.94
N THR A 17 -0.37 -2.19 -3.14
CA THR A 17 -1.12 -2.67 -4.31
C THR A 17 -0.30 -3.76 -5.01
N HIS A 18 -0.90 -4.53 -5.91
CA HIS A 18 -0.16 -5.51 -6.70
C HIS A 18 0.93 -4.84 -7.54
N LEU A 19 2.11 -5.47 -7.60
CA LEU A 19 3.30 -4.92 -8.25
C LEU A 19 3.09 -4.67 -9.75
N GLU A 20 2.42 -5.60 -10.43
CA GLU A 20 2.27 -5.53 -11.89
C GLU A 20 1.12 -4.63 -12.35
N TRP A 21 0.03 -4.54 -11.58
CA TRP A 21 -1.14 -3.77 -11.95
C TRP A 21 -1.93 -3.38 -10.70
N SER A 22 -2.08 -2.07 -10.46
CA SER A 22 -2.63 -1.56 -9.22
C SER A 22 -4.10 -1.92 -9.00
N TYR A 23 -4.83 -2.38 -10.02
CA TYR A 23 -6.27 -2.66 -9.92
C TYR A 23 -6.62 -4.07 -9.43
N VAL A 24 -5.62 -4.91 -9.15
CA VAL A 24 -5.85 -6.24 -8.57
C VAL A 24 -6.40 -6.10 -7.14
N GLY A 25 -7.73 -6.21 -7.00
CA GLY A 25 -8.43 -5.81 -5.79
C GLY A 25 -8.16 -6.67 -4.54
N SER A 26 -7.65 -7.89 -4.74
CA SER A 26 -7.19 -8.77 -3.66
C SER A 26 -5.94 -8.25 -2.96
N HIS A 27 -5.17 -7.35 -3.59
CA HIS A 27 -3.89 -6.83 -3.11
C HIS A 27 -3.96 -5.40 -2.56
N TYR A 28 -5.14 -4.79 -2.48
CA TYR A 28 -5.33 -3.57 -1.70
C TYR A 28 -5.08 -3.88 -0.23
N ASP A 29 -3.99 -3.38 0.33
CA ASP A 29 -3.66 -3.60 1.73
C ASP A 29 -2.94 -2.39 2.31
N ALA A 30 -2.69 -2.40 3.62
CA ALA A 30 -1.85 -1.40 4.27
C ALA A 30 -1.10 -1.99 5.46
N ILE A 31 0.06 -1.42 5.76
CA ILE A 31 0.79 -1.70 7.00
C ILE A 31 1.11 -0.40 7.73
N GLU A 32 0.84 -0.36 9.03
CA GLU A 32 1.19 0.77 9.87
C GLU A 32 2.67 0.69 10.27
N VAL A 33 3.43 1.75 9.99
CA VAL A 33 4.84 1.87 10.32
C VAL A 33 5.09 3.13 11.13
N GLY A 34 6.08 3.07 12.01
CA GLY A 34 6.57 4.22 12.75
C GLY A 34 7.80 3.83 13.56
N VAL A 35 8.68 4.80 13.77
CA VAL A 35 9.93 4.66 14.51
C VAL A 35 9.76 5.43 15.83
N PRO A 36 9.84 4.79 17.01
CA PRO A 36 9.47 5.44 18.27
C PRO A 36 10.18 6.77 18.56
N ASP A 37 11.43 6.93 18.14
CA ASP A 37 12.28 8.09 18.40
C ASP A 37 12.62 8.92 17.15
N ALA A 38 11.84 8.78 16.07
CA ALA A 38 12.01 9.53 14.82
C ALA A 38 10.65 9.88 14.16
N PRO A 39 10.58 10.82 13.20
CA PRO A 39 11.64 11.75 12.80
C PRO A 39 11.84 12.86 13.84
N ARG A 40 13.11 13.24 14.10
CA ARG A 40 13.44 14.52 14.76
C ARG A 40 13.18 15.70 13.82
N PRO A 41 13.21 16.96 14.31
CA PRO A 41 12.87 18.13 13.50
C PRO A 41 13.66 18.29 12.19
N ASP A 42 14.88 17.75 12.11
CA ASP A 42 15.81 17.82 10.98
C ASP A 42 15.99 16.47 10.25
N GLU A 43 15.12 15.49 10.49
CA GLU A 43 15.21 14.14 9.93
C GLU A 43 14.01 13.78 9.03
N LEU A 44 14.20 12.71 8.24
CA LEU A 44 13.13 12.06 7.48
C LEU A 44 13.15 10.56 7.72
N VAL A 45 11.96 9.97 7.87
CA VAL A 45 11.79 8.51 7.84
C VAL A 45 11.30 8.13 6.44
N LEU A 46 12.08 7.32 5.74
CA LEU A 46 11.72 6.76 4.43
C LEU A 46 11.29 5.30 4.62
N ILE A 47 10.14 4.95 4.05
CA ILE A 47 9.54 3.62 4.21
C ILE A 47 9.31 3.00 2.83
N LEU A 48 9.81 1.78 2.65
CA LEU A 48 9.47 0.89 1.54
C LEU A 48 8.77 -0.33 2.12
N ALA A 49 7.61 -0.66 1.58
CA ALA A 49 6.84 -1.82 2.00
C ALA A 49 6.61 -2.74 0.79
N MET A 50 6.74 -4.05 1.02
CA MET A 50 6.47 -5.11 0.04
C MET A 50 5.75 -6.26 0.75
N ALA A 51 4.93 -6.99 0.00
CA ALA A 51 4.23 -8.18 0.47
C ALA A 51 4.40 -9.32 -0.55
N ILE A 52 4.22 -10.55 -0.09
CA ILE A 52 4.34 -11.77 -0.91
C ILE A 52 3.00 -12.23 -1.53
N GLY A 53 1.90 -11.51 -1.29
CA GLY A 53 0.58 -11.85 -1.79
C GLY A 53 -0.52 -10.90 -1.33
N GLY A 54 -1.77 -11.25 -1.65
CA GLY A 54 -2.95 -10.47 -1.30
C GLY A 54 -3.47 -10.72 0.12
N ARG A 55 -4.58 -10.05 0.47
CA ARG A 55 -5.21 -10.19 1.79
C ARG A 55 -5.66 -11.63 2.04
N ILE A 56 -5.44 -12.13 3.25
CA ILE A 56 -5.79 -13.51 3.68
C ILE A 56 -7.25 -13.86 3.35
N ASN A 57 -8.17 -12.91 3.56
CA ASN A 57 -9.61 -13.08 3.30
C ASN A 57 -10.08 -12.11 2.20
N ALA A 58 -9.36 -12.05 1.07
CA ALA A 58 -9.72 -11.23 -0.08
C ALA A 58 -11.11 -11.62 -0.63
N ARG A 59 -12.06 -10.68 -0.60
CA ARG A 59 -13.46 -10.89 -1.00
C ARG A 59 -14.11 -9.62 -1.56
N LEU A 60 -13.32 -8.78 -2.24
CA LEU A 60 -13.84 -7.57 -2.86
C LEU A 60 -14.73 -7.96 -4.04
N ALA A 61 -16.04 -7.78 -3.89
CA ALA A 61 -16.99 -8.02 -4.97
C ALA A 61 -16.71 -7.07 -6.15
N GLY A 62 -16.66 -7.61 -7.37
CA GLY A 62 -16.39 -6.84 -8.58
C GLY A 62 -14.97 -6.27 -8.68
N GLY A 63 -14.03 -6.75 -7.86
CA GLY A 63 -12.61 -6.41 -8.03
C GLY A 63 -12.00 -7.15 -9.22
N PHE A 64 -11.05 -6.50 -9.89
CA PHE A 64 -10.28 -7.15 -10.96
C PHE A 64 -9.23 -8.11 -10.40
N THR A 65 -8.87 -9.07 -11.24
CA THR A 65 -7.74 -9.99 -11.10
C THR A 65 -6.62 -9.56 -12.07
N LEU A 66 -5.44 -10.17 -11.96
CA LEU A 66 -4.35 -9.87 -12.88
C LEU A 66 -4.69 -10.28 -14.32
N ASP A 67 -5.49 -11.33 -14.51
CA ASP A 67 -5.90 -11.86 -15.81
C ASP A 67 -6.80 -10.90 -16.60
N ASP A 68 -7.47 -9.98 -15.91
CA ASP A 68 -8.32 -8.95 -16.53
C ASP A 68 -7.49 -7.85 -17.22
N ARG A 69 -6.20 -7.74 -16.92
CA ARG A 69 -5.35 -6.66 -17.42
C ARG A 69 -5.29 -6.65 -18.95
N GLY A 70 -5.58 -5.50 -19.54
CA GLY A 70 -5.52 -5.30 -20.99
C GLY A 70 -6.76 -5.79 -21.75
N GLN A 71 -7.77 -6.31 -21.06
CA GLN A 71 -9.06 -6.63 -21.67
C GLN A 71 -9.83 -5.34 -22.01
N PRO A 72 -10.67 -5.35 -23.06
CA PRO A 72 -11.52 -4.21 -23.37
C PRO A 72 -12.44 -3.85 -22.19
N GLY A 73 -12.46 -2.57 -21.80
CA GLY A 73 -13.37 -2.07 -20.77
C GLY A 73 -12.86 -2.11 -19.33
N VAL A 74 -11.61 -2.51 -19.08
CA VAL A 74 -10.96 -2.39 -17.77
C VAL A 74 -10.04 -1.16 -17.71
N PRO A 75 -9.67 -0.67 -16.52
CA PRO A 75 -8.66 0.39 -16.39
C PRO A 75 -7.33 0.01 -17.05
N ALA A 76 -6.59 1.02 -17.51
CA ALA A 76 -5.25 0.83 -18.08
C ALA A 76 -4.22 0.32 -17.05
#